data_AF-A0A4Q8QFT1-F1
#
_entry.id   AF-A0A4Q8QFT1-F1
#
_cell.length_a   1.000
_cell.length_b   1.000
_cell.length_c   1.000
_cell.angle_alpha   90.00
_cell.angle_beta   90.00
_cell.angle_gamma   90.00
#
_symmetry.space_group_name_H-M   'P 1'
#
loop_
_entity.id
_entity.type
_entity.pdbx_description
1 polymer ?
#
loop_
_entity_poly.entity_id
_entity_poly.type
_entity_poly.pdbx_seq_one_letter_code
_entity_poly.pdbx_strand_id
1 'polypeptide(L)'
;MSSPLAKVAKNSEAFLDAAKVNLSRQPSNKQNTAYLISPFKTGTYYLSSCYKSDYVQQQPMQYLSLKKLDKNFSTFFEKRKDFLNLKLECSGFWSVYLEELANDDLAKNLTYICLLRPPSKWISSVINYWGILDYLKFDYLNELFWKNKVGVDLTDFNLKTEKEKAMVLNRLADFYMDFTRKTALLENVIYLDLNKIDEQLPIIDKLIELESQPQKASKNKNKTKSFEYSNPDLDREYKEMTDKLRA
;
A
#
# COMPACT_ATOMS: atom_id res chain seq x y z
N MET A 1 -22.11 -10.63 6.11
CA MET A 1 -23.02 -9.45 6.25
C MET A 1 -22.17 -8.23 6.54
N SER A 2 -22.11 -7.31 5.60
CA SER A 2 -21.67 -5.97 5.89
C SER A 2 -22.82 -5.11 6.34
N SER A 3 -22.82 -4.79 7.62
CA SER A 3 -23.86 -3.93 8.15
C SER A 3 -23.67 -2.49 7.63
N PRO A 4 -24.74 -1.79 7.22
CA PRO A 4 -24.76 -0.33 7.10
C PRO A 4 -24.07 0.39 8.27
N LEU A 5 -24.07 -0.23 9.47
CA LEU A 5 -23.36 0.25 10.66
C LEU A 5 -21.84 0.34 10.48
N ALA A 6 -21.21 -0.58 9.74
CA ALA A 6 -19.76 -0.54 9.50
C ALA A 6 -19.37 0.67 8.62
N LYS A 7 -20.21 0.97 7.61
CA LYS A 7 -20.05 2.16 6.76
C LYS A 7 -20.26 3.44 7.58
N VAL A 8 -21.28 3.47 8.44
CA VAL A 8 -21.52 4.61 9.35
C VAL A 8 -20.33 4.81 10.29
N ALA A 9 -19.84 3.76 10.94
CA ALA A 9 -18.69 3.81 11.84
C ALA A 9 -17.44 4.37 11.13
N LYS A 10 -17.14 3.87 9.93
CA LYS A 10 -16.00 4.36 9.13
C LYS A 10 -16.16 5.82 8.69
N ASN A 11 -17.38 6.26 8.36
CA ASN A 11 -17.64 7.67 8.07
C ASN A 11 -17.46 8.57 9.30
N SER A 12 -17.89 8.12 10.48
CA SER A 12 -17.70 8.85 11.73
C SER A 12 -16.21 8.95 12.09
N GLU A 13 -15.46 7.85 11.97
CA GLU A 13 -14.01 7.82 12.14
C GLU A 13 -13.33 8.82 11.18
N ALA A 14 -13.69 8.78 9.90
CA ALA A 14 -13.17 9.73 8.90
C ALA A 14 -13.48 11.19 9.21
N PHE A 15 -14.66 11.47 9.76
CA PHE A 15 -15.05 12.82 10.15
C PHE A 15 -14.20 13.32 11.32
N LEU A 16 -14.02 12.49 12.36
CA LEU A 16 -13.16 12.82 13.50
C LEU A 16 -11.71 13.01 13.05
N ASP A 17 -11.20 12.14 12.20
CA ASP A 17 -9.87 12.22 11.61
C ASP A 17 -9.69 13.51 10.79
N ALA A 18 -10.68 13.86 9.96
CA ALA A 18 -10.65 15.11 9.20
C ALA A 18 -10.67 16.34 10.13
N ALA A 19 -11.44 16.29 11.22
CA ALA A 19 -11.45 17.35 12.22
C ALA A 19 -10.08 17.47 12.90
N LYS A 20 -9.46 16.36 13.31
CA LYS A 20 -8.12 16.34 13.91
C LYS A 20 -7.06 16.92 12.98
N VAL A 21 -7.04 16.51 11.71
CA VAL A 21 -6.11 17.05 10.70
C VAL A 21 -6.26 18.57 10.53
N ASN A 22 -7.50 19.08 10.54
CA ASN A 22 -7.72 20.52 10.36
C ASN A 22 -7.50 21.35 11.64
N LEU A 23 -7.66 20.76 12.82
CA LEU A 23 -7.48 21.43 14.12
C LEU A 23 -6.06 21.32 14.65
N SER A 24 -5.27 20.38 14.12
CA SER A 24 -3.86 20.19 14.46
C SER A 24 -3.07 21.48 14.22
N ARG A 25 -2.72 22.15 15.32
CA ARG A 25 -1.67 23.19 15.35
C ARG A 25 -0.33 22.57 15.75
N GLN A 26 -0.06 21.34 15.30
CA GLN A 26 1.22 20.69 15.61
C GLN A 26 2.34 21.54 15.00
N PRO A 27 3.38 21.91 15.77
CA PRO A 27 4.56 22.52 15.19
C PRO A 27 5.12 21.55 14.16
N SER A 28 5.43 22.05 12.96
CA SER A 28 6.08 21.31 11.90
C SER A 28 7.49 20.91 12.38
N ASN A 29 7.60 19.86 13.20
CA ASN A 29 8.86 19.16 13.26
C ASN A 29 9.08 18.68 11.84
N LYS A 30 10.13 19.21 11.20
CA LYS A 30 10.57 18.90 9.83
C LYS A 30 11.10 17.46 9.76
N GLN A 31 10.32 16.52 10.27
CA GLN A 31 10.65 15.13 10.22
C GLN A 31 10.43 14.67 8.78
N ASN A 32 11.52 14.23 8.15
CA ASN A 32 11.45 13.65 6.81
C ASN A 32 10.78 12.28 6.91
N THR A 33 9.46 12.27 6.70
CA THR A 33 8.69 11.02 6.62
C THR A 33 9.09 10.28 5.34
N ALA A 34 9.54 9.03 5.48
CA ALA A 34 9.67 8.12 4.36
C ALA A 34 8.33 7.43 4.07
N TYR A 35 8.06 7.10 2.81
CA TYR A 35 6.80 6.48 2.39
C TYR A 35 7.04 5.13 1.72
N LEU A 36 6.53 4.06 2.32
CA LEU A 36 6.43 2.78 1.65
C LEU A 36 5.19 2.77 0.76
N ILE A 37 5.43 2.78 -0.56
CA ILE A 37 4.40 2.98 -1.60
C ILE A 37 3.92 1.68 -2.26
N SER A 38 4.51 0.55 -1.90
CA SER A 38 4.18 -0.74 -2.52
C SER A 38 2.73 -1.16 -2.29
N PRO A 39 2.04 -1.72 -3.31
CA PRO A 39 0.65 -2.15 -3.21
C PRO A 39 0.37 -3.07 -2.03
N PHE A 40 -0.91 -3.22 -1.67
CA PHE A 40 -1.35 -4.21 -0.68
C PHE A 40 -0.75 -5.59 -0.95
N LYS A 41 -0.47 -6.37 0.10
CA LYS A 41 0.12 -7.72 -0.01
C LYS A 41 1.55 -7.77 -0.56
N THR A 42 2.30 -6.68 -0.52
CA THR A 42 3.76 -6.67 -0.82
C THR A 42 4.65 -6.78 0.41
N GLY A 43 4.08 -6.97 1.60
CA GLY A 43 4.84 -7.03 2.86
C GLY A 43 4.80 -5.75 3.70
N THR A 44 3.95 -4.77 3.34
CA THR A 44 3.79 -3.53 4.10
C THR A 44 3.47 -3.73 5.58
N TYR A 45 2.60 -4.70 5.91
CA TYR A 45 2.25 -5.10 7.29
C TYR A 45 3.45 -5.64 8.07
N TYR A 46 4.26 -6.45 7.39
CA TYR A 46 5.46 -7.03 8.00
C TYR A 46 6.44 -5.91 8.37
N LEU A 47 6.75 -5.05 7.40
CA LEU A 47 7.72 -3.97 7.62
C LEU A 47 7.29 -3.04 8.76
N SER A 48 6.05 -2.55 8.75
CA SER A 48 5.58 -1.68 9.82
C SER A 48 5.66 -2.33 11.21
N SER A 49 5.40 -3.63 11.28
CA SER A 49 5.43 -4.38 12.56
C SER A 49 6.84 -4.62 13.09
N CYS A 50 7.88 -4.34 12.31
CA CYS A 50 9.26 -4.35 12.79
C CYS A 50 9.59 -3.14 13.67
N TYR A 51 8.75 -2.10 13.70
CA TYR A 51 9.02 -0.86 14.41
C TYR A 51 7.91 -0.51 15.41
N LYS A 52 8.17 0.47 16.28
CA LYS A 52 7.17 0.99 17.20
C LYS A 52 6.11 1.81 16.46
N SER A 53 4.84 1.59 16.78
CA SER A 53 3.68 2.23 16.14
C SER A 53 3.63 3.75 16.27
N ASP A 54 4.32 4.32 17.25
CA ASP A 54 4.36 5.76 17.47
C ASP A 54 5.14 6.49 16.36
N TYR A 55 6.06 5.78 15.69
CA TYR A 55 6.90 6.36 14.63
C TYR A 55 6.63 5.77 13.26
N VAL A 56 6.16 4.51 13.21
CA VAL A 56 5.90 3.78 11.98
C VAL A 56 4.49 3.23 12.01
N GLN A 57 3.65 3.63 11.07
CA GLN A 57 2.27 3.17 11.02
C GLN A 57 1.92 2.54 9.70
N GLN A 58 1.04 1.56 9.77
CA GLN A 58 0.48 0.91 8.61
C GLN A 58 -0.88 1.49 8.26
N GLN A 59 -1.02 1.96 7.02
CA GLN A 59 -2.28 2.45 6.47
C GLN A 59 -2.99 3.50 7.36
N PRO A 60 -2.27 4.44 8.02
CA PRO A 60 -2.92 5.41 8.88
C PRO A 60 -3.93 6.24 8.08
N MET A 61 -5.12 6.43 8.65
CA MET A 61 -6.20 7.23 8.05
C MET A 61 -6.58 6.80 6.60
N GLN A 62 -6.39 5.53 6.24
CA GLN A 62 -6.58 5.05 4.87
C GLN A 62 -7.96 5.39 4.29
N TYR A 63 -9.02 5.14 5.04
CA TYR A 63 -10.38 5.40 4.57
C TYR A 63 -10.64 6.88 4.26
N LEU A 64 -10.13 7.78 5.12
CA LEU A 64 -10.21 9.22 4.85
C LEU A 64 -9.36 9.61 3.64
N SER A 65 -8.15 9.05 3.53
CA SER A 65 -7.18 9.36 2.47
C SER A 65 -7.76 9.04 1.09
N LEU A 66 -8.31 7.83 0.92
CA LEU A 66 -8.98 7.41 -0.33
C LEU A 66 -10.19 8.29 -0.70
N LYS A 67 -10.82 8.99 0.27
CA LYS A 67 -11.95 9.89 0.00
C LYS A 67 -11.56 11.33 -0.32
N LYS A 68 -10.33 11.73 0.02
CA LYS A 68 -9.91 13.15 0.03
C LYS A 68 -8.80 13.46 -0.96
N LEU A 69 -7.85 12.53 -1.18
CA LEU A 69 -6.71 12.76 -2.06
C LEU A 69 -7.15 13.12 -3.49
N ASP A 70 -8.20 12.48 -4.01
CA ASP A 70 -8.73 12.75 -5.36
C ASP A 70 -9.33 14.15 -5.52
N LYS A 71 -9.70 14.81 -4.43
CA LYS A 71 -10.39 16.11 -4.46
C LYS A 71 -9.43 17.28 -4.35
N ASN A 72 -8.39 17.11 -3.55
CA ASN A 72 -7.36 18.11 -3.33
C ASN A 72 -6.13 17.40 -2.74
N PHE A 73 -5.32 16.81 -3.64
CA PHE A 73 -4.16 16.01 -3.27
C PHE A 73 -3.20 16.84 -2.41
N SER A 74 -2.69 17.94 -2.95
CA SER A 74 -1.63 18.74 -2.34
C SER A 74 -1.99 19.22 -0.92
N THR A 75 -3.09 19.93 -0.76
CA THR A 75 -3.48 20.48 0.55
C THR A 75 -3.80 19.38 1.56
N PHE A 76 -4.45 18.29 1.14
CA PHE A 76 -4.78 17.21 2.08
C PHE A 76 -3.54 16.39 2.45
N PHE A 77 -2.66 16.12 1.48
CA PHE A 77 -1.41 15.39 1.69
C PHE A 77 -0.52 16.09 2.71
N GLU A 78 -0.26 17.39 2.53
CA GLU A 78 0.56 18.21 3.44
C GLU A 78 0.00 18.18 4.87
N LYS A 79 -1.28 18.55 5.04
CA LYS A 79 -1.93 18.55 6.36
C LYS A 79 -1.91 17.17 7.02
N ARG A 80 -2.16 16.11 6.25
CA ARG A 80 -2.17 14.74 6.76
C ARG A 80 -0.78 14.29 7.18
N LYS A 81 0.24 14.56 6.36
CA LYS A 81 1.64 14.29 6.68
C LYS A 81 2.02 14.97 8.00
N ASP A 82 1.73 16.26 8.14
CA ASP A 82 2.09 17.03 9.33
C ASP A 82 1.33 16.58 10.57
N PHE A 83 0.06 16.20 10.42
CA PHE A 83 -0.72 15.63 11.52
C PHE A 83 -0.17 14.27 11.97
N LEU A 84 0.20 13.39 11.03
CA LEU A 84 0.70 12.06 11.34
C LEU A 84 2.13 12.09 11.89
N ASN A 85 2.98 12.99 11.39
CA ASN A 85 4.35 13.21 11.84
C ASN A 85 5.17 11.91 12.04
N LEU A 86 5.03 10.98 11.09
CA LEU A 86 5.67 9.66 11.16
C LEU A 86 7.12 9.72 10.67
N LYS A 87 7.94 8.79 11.14
CA LYS A 87 9.25 8.49 10.52
C LYS A 87 9.08 7.66 9.24
N LEU A 88 8.14 6.71 9.25
CA LEU A 88 7.80 5.87 8.10
C LEU A 88 6.29 5.61 8.03
N GLU A 89 5.72 5.84 6.85
CA GLU A 89 4.35 5.45 6.55
C GLU A 89 4.28 4.22 5.64
N CYS A 90 3.64 3.15 6.12
CA CYS A 90 3.44 1.91 5.38
C CYS A 90 2.04 1.81 4.79
N SER A 91 1.80 2.53 3.70
CA SER A 91 0.47 2.66 3.09
C SER A 91 0.46 2.22 1.63
N GLY A 92 -0.04 1.02 1.39
CA GLY A 92 -0.14 0.48 0.04
C GLY A 92 -1.14 1.19 -0.87
N PHE A 93 -2.00 2.08 -0.36
CA PHE A 93 -2.83 2.90 -1.23
C PHE A 93 -2.04 3.97 -1.99
N TRP A 94 -0.80 4.30 -1.59
CA TRP A 94 0.03 5.24 -2.36
C TRP A 94 0.40 4.71 -3.75
N SER A 95 0.30 3.39 -3.97
CA SER A 95 0.55 2.76 -5.27
C SER A 95 -0.34 3.27 -6.41
N VAL A 96 -1.47 3.93 -6.12
CA VAL A 96 -2.35 4.52 -7.14
C VAL A 96 -2.21 6.04 -7.27
N TYR A 97 -1.23 6.65 -6.58
CA TYR A 97 -1.01 8.10 -6.55
C TYR A 97 0.41 8.50 -6.97
N LEU A 98 1.12 7.66 -7.74
CA LEU A 98 2.53 7.89 -8.06
C LEU A 98 2.74 9.14 -8.93
N GLU A 99 1.80 9.45 -9.82
CA GLU A 99 1.87 10.65 -10.66
C GLU A 99 1.63 11.90 -9.81
N GLU A 100 0.67 11.89 -8.89
CA GLU A 100 0.43 12.99 -7.97
C GLU A 100 1.62 13.20 -7.03
N LEU A 101 2.22 12.11 -6.51
CA LEU A 101 3.43 12.16 -5.70
C LEU A 101 4.63 12.75 -6.47
N ALA A 102 4.79 12.41 -7.75
CA ALA A 102 5.87 12.91 -8.59
C ALA A 102 5.72 14.39 -8.98
N ASN A 103 4.49 14.89 -9.06
CA ASN A 103 4.20 16.25 -9.54
C ASN A 103 3.90 17.26 -8.42
N ASP A 104 3.64 16.81 -7.19
CA ASP A 104 3.38 17.70 -6.06
C ASP A 104 4.67 18.33 -5.51
N ASP A 105 4.64 19.62 -5.23
CA ASP A 105 5.82 20.41 -4.85
C ASP A 105 6.50 19.93 -3.56
N LEU A 106 5.71 19.43 -2.61
CA LEU A 106 6.24 18.87 -1.37
C LEU A 106 6.59 17.39 -1.57
N ALA A 107 5.70 16.62 -2.18
CA ALA A 107 5.85 15.17 -2.26
C ALA A 107 7.04 14.74 -3.11
N LYS A 108 7.29 15.39 -4.26
CA LYS A 108 8.36 15.00 -5.21
C LYS A 108 9.75 14.91 -4.57
N ASN A 109 9.97 15.66 -3.49
CA ASN A 109 11.24 15.73 -2.77
C ASN A 109 11.36 14.73 -1.60
N LEU A 110 10.34 13.91 -1.34
CA LEU A 110 10.34 12.94 -0.24
C LEU A 110 11.06 11.65 -0.62
N THR A 111 11.46 10.88 0.39
CA THR A 111 12.00 9.54 0.18
C THR A 111 10.91 8.49 0.15
N TYR A 112 10.99 7.61 -0.83
CA TYR A 112 10.07 6.50 -1.03
C TYR A 112 10.79 5.16 -0.88
N ILE A 113 10.06 4.16 -0.39
CA ILE A 113 10.51 2.78 -0.33
C ILE A 113 9.55 1.96 -1.19
N CYS A 114 10.11 1.09 -2.04
CA CYS A 114 9.35 0.13 -2.81
C CYS A 114 9.85 -1.29 -2.54
N LEU A 115 9.03 -2.08 -1.83
CA LEU A 115 9.16 -3.53 -1.75
C LEU A 115 8.80 -4.19 -3.08
N LEU A 116 9.74 -4.95 -3.60
CA LEU A 116 9.65 -5.71 -4.84
C LEU A 116 9.28 -7.15 -4.54
N ARG A 117 8.30 -7.65 -5.29
CA ARG A 117 7.75 -8.99 -5.16
C ARG A 117 7.30 -9.47 -6.54
N PRO A 118 7.64 -10.70 -6.97
CA PRO A 118 7.19 -11.21 -8.26
C PRO A 118 5.66 -11.10 -8.44
N PRO A 119 5.17 -10.59 -9.59
CA PRO A 119 3.74 -10.39 -9.86
C PRO A 119 2.91 -11.64 -9.58
N SER A 120 3.39 -12.82 -10.00
CA SER A 120 2.65 -14.07 -9.80
C SER A 120 2.41 -14.38 -8.32
N LYS A 121 3.44 -14.17 -7.49
CA LYS A 121 3.35 -14.32 -6.03
C LYS A 121 2.45 -13.26 -5.42
N TRP A 122 2.45 -12.05 -5.94
CA TRP A 122 1.62 -10.94 -5.47
C TRP A 122 0.13 -11.20 -5.77
N ILE A 123 -0.22 -11.51 -7.02
CA ILE A 123 -1.59 -11.85 -7.46
C ILE A 123 -2.15 -12.99 -6.63
N SER A 124 -1.39 -14.09 -6.50
CA SER A 124 -1.78 -15.21 -5.64
C SER A 124 -2.08 -14.76 -4.21
N SER A 125 -1.31 -13.83 -3.67
CA SER A 125 -1.50 -13.31 -2.31
C SER A 125 -2.69 -12.37 -2.16
N VAL A 126 -3.05 -11.63 -3.21
CA VAL A 126 -4.22 -10.76 -3.26
C VAL A 126 -5.47 -11.63 -3.29
N ILE A 127 -5.57 -12.55 -4.25
CA ILE A 127 -6.75 -13.41 -4.42
C ILE A 127 -7.01 -14.27 -3.17
N ASN A 128 -5.98 -14.93 -2.63
CA ASN A 128 -6.15 -15.72 -1.40
C ASN A 128 -6.57 -14.87 -0.20
N TYR A 129 -6.14 -13.60 -0.11
CA TYR A 129 -6.57 -12.73 0.98
C TYR A 129 -8.05 -12.40 0.88
N TRP A 130 -8.52 -12.06 -0.33
CA TRP A 130 -9.93 -11.72 -0.56
C TRP A 130 -10.85 -12.93 -0.45
N GLY A 131 -10.42 -14.11 -0.87
CA GLY A 131 -11.20 -15.34 -0.67
C GLY A 131 -11.45 -15.70 0.80
N ILE A 132 -10.59 -15.26 1.73
CA ILE A 132 -10.87 -15.41 3.18
C ILE A 132 -11.93 -14.41 3.61
N LEU A 133 -11.96 -13.21 3.02
CA LEU A 133 -12.85 -12.13 3.39
C LEU A 133 -14.22 -12.20 2.70
N ASP A 134 -14.52 -13.24 1.91
CA ASP A 134 -15.81 -13.41 1.21
C ASP A 134 -17.03 -13.31 2.16
N TYR A 135 -16.86 -13.56 3.48
CA TYR A 135 -17.92 -13.37 4.48
C TYR A 135 -18.21 -11.89 4.85
N LEU A 136 -17.24 -10.99 4.63
CA LEU A 136 -17.32 -9.55 4.88
C LEU A 136 -17.76 -8.81 3.60
N LYS A 137 -19.06 -8.76 3.37
CA LYS A 137 -19.69 -8.18 2.15
C LYS A 137 -19.50 -6.65 1.93
N PHE A 138 -18.68 -5.97 2.73
CA PHE A 138 -18.33 -4.55 2.59
C PHE A 138 -16.96 -4.36 3.15
N ASP A 139 -16.02 -4.33 2.23
CA ASP A 139 -14.72 -3.80 2.49
C ASP A 139 -14.64 -2.48 1.74
N TYR A 140 -14.53 -1.38 2.48
CA TYR A 140 -14.31 -0.07 1.86
C TYR A 140 -13.06 -0.09 0.98
N LEU A 141 -12.12 -1.00 1.24
CA LEU A 141 -10.94 -1.20 0.42
C LEU A 141 -11.29 -1.77 -0.96
N ASN A 142 -12.26 -2.69 -1.05
CA ASN A 142 -12.73 -3.18 -2.35
C ASN A 142 -13.38 -2.05 -3.15
N GLU A 143 -14.25 -1.26 -2.51
CA GLU A 143 -14.96 -0.18 -3.20
C GLU A 143 -14.03 0.98 -3.57
N LEU A 144 -13.33 1.55 -2.59
CA LEU A 144 -12.57 2.80 -2.78
C LEU A 144 -11.22 2.61 -3.44
N PHE A 145 -10.56 1.46 -3.26
CA PHE A 145 -9.25 1.19 -3.87
C PHE A 145 -9.39 0.23 -5.05
N TRP A 146 -9.83 -1.01 -4.84
CA TRP A 146 -9.78 -2.01 -5.92
C TRP A 146 -10.71 -1.69 -7.09
N LYS A 147 -11.98 -1.36 -6.84
CA LYS A 147 -12.94 -1.03 -7.90
C LYS A 147 -12.67 0.35 -8.48
N ASN A 148 -12.58 1.37 -7.63
CA ASN A 148 -12.50 2.75 -8.11
C ASN A 148 -11.12 3.16 -8.63
N LYS A 149 -10.02 2.57 -8.13
CA LYS A 149 -8.65 2.93 -8.53
C LYS A 149 -8.01 1.91 -9.44
N VAL A 150 -8.17 0.63 -9.13
CA VAL A 150 -7.55 -0.46 -9.92
C VAL A 150 -8.49 -0.97 -11.03
N GLY A 151 -9.80 -0.81 -10.89
CA GLY A 151 -10.79 -1.31 -11.84
C GLY A 151 -11.07 -2.81 -11.72
N VAL A 152 -10.88 -3.39 -10.54
CA VAL A 152 -11.21 -4.80 -10.25
C VAL A 152 -12.16 -4.93 -9.07
N ASP A 153 -13.07 -5.88 -9.18
CA ASP A 153 -13.86 -6.35 -8.05
C ASP A 153 -13.31 -7.70 -7.58
N LEU A 154 -12.77 -7.73 -6.36
CA LEU A 154 -12.14 -8.91 -5.78
C LEU A 154 -13.09 -9.74 -4.91
N THR A 155 -14.33 -9.25 -4.70
CA THR A 155 -15.33 -10.00 -3.94
C THR A 155 -15.86 -11.18 -4.74
N ASP A 156 -16.17 -12.27 -4.04
CA ASP A 156 -16.75 -13.48 -4.60
C ASP A 156 -15.92 -14.04 -5.78
N PHE A 157 -14.59 -13.82 -5.78
CA PHE A 157 -13.72 -14.20 -6.90
C PHE A 157 -13.86 -15.68 -7.29
N ASN A 158 -14.03 -16.56 -6.30
CA ASN A 158 -14.19 -18.00 -6.52
C ASN A 158 -15.52 -18.35 -7.22
N LEU A 159 -16.53 -17.49 -7.13
CA LEU A 159 -17.85 -17.65 -7.75
C LEU A 159 -17.94 -17.02 -9.15
N LYS A 160 -16.94 -16.22 -9.55
CA LYS A 160 -16.88 -15.61 -10.88
C LYS A 160 -16.66 -16.68 -11.97
N THR A 161 -17.16 -16.41 -13.17
CA THR A 161 -16.88 -17.24 -14.35
C THR A 161 -15.39 -17.19 -14.72
N GLU A 162 -14.89 -18.17 -15.47
CA GLU A 162 -13.49 -18.18 -15.90
C GLU A 162 -13.10 -16.93 -16.72
N LYS A 163 -14.03 -16.40 -17.52
CA LYS A 163 -13.84 -15.14 -18.25
C LYS A 163 -13.65 -13.97 -17.30
N GLU A 164 -14.49 -13.85 -16.27
CA GLU A 164 -14.39 -12.78 -15.27
C GLU A 164 -13.14 -12.92 -14.42
N LYS A 165 -12.76 -14.14 -14.02
CA LYS A 165 -11.49 -14.40 -13.31
C LYS A 165 -10.31 -13.96 -14.16
N ALA A 166 -10.27 -14.32 -15.45
CA ALA A 166 -9.21 -13.89 -16.35
C ALA A 166 -9.13 -12.37 -16.47
N MET A 167 -10.27 -11.67 -16.56
CA MET A 167 -10.31 -10.20 -16.57
C MET A 167 -9.74 -9.59 -15.29
N VAL A 168 -10.08 -10.13 -14.12
CA VAL A 168 -9.53 -9.69 -12.84
C VAL A 168 -8.02 -9.91 -12.78
N LEU A 169 -7.54 -11.10 -13.16
CA LEU A 169 -6.13 -11.45 -13.14
C LEU A 169 -5.29 -10.57 -14.08
N ASN A 170 -5.79 -10.32 -15.30
CA ASN A 170 -5.13 -9.44 -16.26
C ASN A 170 -5.05 -8.00 -15.73
N ARG A 171 -6.15 -7.47 -15.18
CA ARG A 171 -6.16 -6.11 -14.61
C ARG A 171 -5.23 -5.97 -13.41
N LEU A 172 -5.13 -7.01 -12.58
CA LEU A 172 -4.16 -7.05 -11.48
C LEU A 172 -2.71 -7.05 -12.00
N ALA A 173 -2.42 -7.84 -13.03
CA ALA A 173 -1.11 -7.86 -13.67
C ALA A 173 -0.75 -6.50 -14.29
N ASP A 174 -1.66 -5.93 -15.08
CA ASP A 174 -1.51 -4.60 -15.70
C ASP A 174 -1.24 -3.53 -14.64
N PHE A 175 -2.05 -3.50 -13.58
CA PHE A 175 -1.88 -2.56 -12.49
C PHE A 175 -0.51 -2.69 -11.81
N TYR A 176 -0.09 -3.93 -11.50
CA TYR A 176 1.17 -4.14 -10.78
C TYR A 176 2.39 -3.75 -11.61
N MET A 177 2.36 -4.05 -12.92
CA MET A 177 3.42 -3.67 -13.85
C MET A 177 3.43 -2.16 -14.11
N ASP A 178 2.26 -1.53 -14.28
CA ASP A 178 2.13 -0.08 -14.42
C ASP A 178 2.62 0.66 -13.17
N PHE A 179 2.17 0.25 -11.98
CA PHE A 179 2.67 0.75 -10.71
C PHE A 179 4.21 0.67 -10.65
N THR A 180 4.77 -0.50 -10.95
CA THR A 180 6.22 -0.71 -10.86
C THR A 180 6.96 0.21 -11.83
N ARG A 181 6.50 0.33 -13.07
CA ARG A 181 7.09 1.25 -14.05
C ARG A 181 7.01 2.71 -13.59
N LYS A 182 5.87 3.13 -13.05
CA LYS A 182 5.64 4.50 -12.58
C LYS A 182 6.44 4.87 -11.33
N THR A 183 7.02 3.90 -10.61
CA THR A 183 7.97 4.24 -9.53
C THR A 183 9.19 5.00 -10.05
N ALA A 184 9.55 4.86 -11.34
CA ALA A 184 10.60 5.65 -11.98
C ALA A 184 10.28 7.15 -12.11
N LEU A 185 9.02 7.57 -11.91
CA LEU A 185 8.65 8.99 -11.91
C LEU A 185 9.12 9.71 -10.65
N LEU A 186 9.45 8.97 -9.59
CA LEU A 186 9.86 9.50 -8.30
C LEU A 186 11.39 9.56 -8.24
N GLU A 187 11.93 10.70 -7.79
CA GLU A 187 13.38 10.92 -7.77
C GLU A 187 14.09 10.05 -6.72
N ASN A 188 13.51 9.91 -5.53
CA ASN A 188 14.16 9.30 -4.37
C ASN A 188 13.49 7.99 -3.95
N VAL A 189 13.71 6.90 -4.71
CA VAL A 189 13.13 5.57 -4.40
C VAL A 189 14.20 4.58 -3.99
N ILE A 190 13.99 3.92 -2.84
CA ILE A 190 14.78 2.79 -2.37
C ILE A 190 14.02 1.49 -2.69
N TYR A 191 14.60 0.66 -3.55
CA TYR A 191 14.02 -0.62 -3.95
C TYR A 191 14.57 -1.77 -3.12
N LEU A 192 13.69 -2.51 -2.44
CA LEU A 192 14.07 -3.64 -1.57
C LEU A 192 13.38 -4.93 -2.00
N ASP A 193 14.04 -6.07 -1.86
CA ASP A 193 13.46 -7.38 -2.17
C ASP A 193 12.67 -7.90 -0.96
N LEU A 194 11.38 -8.19 -1.13
CA LEU A 194 10.58 -8.76 -0.05
C LEU A 194 11.18 -10.07 0.50
N ASN A 195 11.82 -10.88 -0.37
CA ASN A 195 12.42 -12.15 0.04
C ASN A 195 13.70 -11.98 0.88
N LYS A 196 14.32 -10.79 0.87
CA LYS A 196 15.55 -10.47 1.60
C LYS A 196 15.31 -9.35 2.61
N ILE A 197 14.04 -9.07 2.94
CA ILE A 197 13.69 -7.86 3.68
C ILE A 197 14.42 -7.79 5.03
N ASP A 198 14.58 -8.91 5.74
CA ASP A 198 15.28 -8.96 7.03
C ASP A 198 16.75 -8.52 6.92
N GLU A 199 17.43 -8.91 5.85
CA GLU A 199 18.82 -8.51 5.56
C GLU A 199 18.91 -7.02 5.15
N GLN A 200 17.79 -6.47 4.66
CA GLN A 200 17.70 -5.12 4.13
C GLN A 200 17.11 -4.11 5.12
N LEU A 201 16.57 -4.55 6.26
CA LEU A 201 16.08 -3.68 7.34
C LEU A 201 17.12 -2.62 7.78
N PRO A 202 18.43 -2.91 7.87
CA PRO A 202 19.43 -1.90 8.22
C PRO A 202 19.44 -0.66 7.31
N ILE A 203 19.03 -0.79 6.05
CA ILE A 203 18.91 0.35 5.11
C ILE A 203 17.81 1.30 5.59
N ILE A 204 16.67 0.73 6.01
CA ILE A 204 15.52 1.48 6.49
C ILE A 204 15.82 2.05 7.87
N ASP A 205 16.44 1.27 8.75
CA ASP A 205 16.84 1.68 10.10
C ASP A 205 17.69 2.95 10.07
N LYS A 206 18.67 2.99 9.16
CA LYS A 206 19.50 4.18 8.92
C LYS A 206 18.70 5.35 8.35
N LEU A 207 17.81 5.10 7.39
CA LEU A 207 16.99 6.13 6.75
C LEU A 207 16.09 6.86 7.76
N ILE A 208 15.46 6.10 8.66
CA ILE A 208 14.42 6.60 9.56
C ILE A 208 14.91 6.81 11.00
N GLU A 209 16.19 6.51 11.26
CA GLU A 209 16.86 6.63 12.56
C GLU A 209 16.17 5.82 13.66
N LEU A 210 15.76 4.60 13.34
CA LEU A 210 15.14 3.65 14.27
C LEU A 210 15.78 2.27 14.15
N GLU A 211 15.74 1.48 15.21
CA GLU A 211 16.14 0.08 15.16
C GLU A 211 14.93 -0.82 14.92
N SER A 212 15.04 -1.70 13.93
CA SER A 212 14.03 -2.73 13.66
C SER A 212 14.07 -3.88 14.68
N GLN A 213 12.91 -4.53 14.85
CA GLN A 213 12.70 -5.68 15.73
C GLN A 213 11.97 -6.80 14.95
N PRO A 214 12.63 -7.42 13.94
CA PRO A 214 12.00 -8.44 13.07
C PRO A 214 11.44 -9.66 13.83
N GLN A 215 12.00 -9.98 14.99
CA GLN A 215 11.50 -11.02 15.90
C GLN A 215 10.10 -10.73 16.46
N LYS A 216 9.71 -9.46 16.54
CA LYS A 216 8.35 -9.03 16.94
C LYS A 216 7.43 -8.84 15.75
N ALA A 217 7.94 -8.94 14.53
CA ALA A 217 7.17 -8.69 13.34
C ALA A 217 6.06 -9.73 13.16
N SER A 218 4.88 -9.24 12.80
CA SER A 218 3.74 -10.09 12.57
C SER A 218 3.87 -10.79 11.22
N LYS A 219 4.03 -12.11 11.26
CA LYS A 219 4.09 -12.96 10.07
C LYS A 219 2.70 -13.45 9.69
N ASN A 220 2.46 -13.61 8.39
CA ASN A 220 1.18 -14.10 7.89
C ASN A 220 0.97 -15.55 8.37
N LYS A 221 0.02 -15.77 9.27
CA LYS A 221 -0.28 -17.08 9.86
C LYS A 221 -1.14 -17.96 8.96
N ASN A 222 -1.62 -17.44 7.81
CA ASN A 222 -2.51 -18.21 6.96
C ASN A 222 -1.76 -19.33 6.23
N LYS A 223 -2.06 -20.58 6.59
CA LYS A 223 -1.45 -21.79 6.03
C LYS A 223 -2.21 -22.33 4.82
N THR A 224 -3.50 -22.00 4.67
CA THR A 224 -4.34 -22.56 3.60
C THR A 224 -4.42 -21.56 2.45
N LYS A 225 -3.68 -21.84 1.37
CA LYS A 225 -3.79 -21.13 0.10
C LYS A 225 -4.60 -22.01 -0.85
N SER A 226 -5.75 -21.53 -1.31
CA SER A 226 -6.62 -22.27 -2.24
C SER A 226 -6.38 -21.88 -3.70
N PHE A 227 -5.78 -20.72 -3.96
CA PHE A 227 -5.53 -20.20 -5.30
C PHE A 227 -4.04 -20.03 -5.57
N GLU A 228 -3.59 -20.43 -6.75
CA GLU A 228 -2.23 -20.23 -7.25
C GLU A 228 -2.30 -19.66 -8.67
N TYR A 229 -1.54 -18.60 -8.90
CA TYR A 229 -1.35 -17.98 -10.20
C TYR A 229 0.14 -18.00 -10.55
N SER A 230 0.45 -18.40 -11.78
CA SER A 230 1.81 -18.46 -12.31
C SER A 230 1.81 -17.91 -13.74
N ASN A 231 2.68 -16.93 -13.98
CA ASN A 231 2.98 -16.41 -15.30
C ASN A 231 4.48 -16.12 -15.40
N PRO A 232 5.29 -17.08 -15.89
CA PRO A 232 6.74 -16.95 -15.96
C PRO A 232 7.22 -15.79 -16.84
N ASP A 233 6.50 -15.47 -17.92
CA ASP A 233 6.87 -14.37 -18.81
C ASP A 233 6.66 -13.01 -18.14
N LEU A 234 5.55 -12.84 -17.42
CA LEU A 234 5.28 -11.65 -16.60
C LEU A 234 6.32 -11.48 -15.49
N ASP A 235 6.66 -12.56 -14.79
CA ASP A 235 7.67 -12.53 -13.74
C ASP A 235 9.08 -12.21 -14.30
N ARG A 236 9.40 -12.70 -15.51
CA ARG A 236 10.65 -12.36 -16.22
C ARG A 236 10.69 -10.88 -16.60
N GLU A 237 9.63 -10.36 -17.24
CA GLU A 237 9.52 -8.94 -17.61
C GLU A 237 9.64 -8.05 -16.37
N TYR A 238 8.96 -8.41 -15.29
CA TYR A 238 9.06 -7.70 -14.02
C TYR A 238 10.48 -7.68 -13.49
N LYS A 239 11.17 -8.82 -13.50
CA LYS A 239 12.56 -8.92 -13.04
C LYS A 239 13.47 -7.98 -13.84
N GLU A 240 13.40 -8.03 -15.17
CA GLU A 240 14.18 -7.16 -16.06
C GLU A 240 13.89 -5.68 -15.79
N MET A 241 12.63 -5.32 -15.53
CA MET A 241 12.24 -3.96 -15.16
C MET A 241 12.85 -3.55 -13.81
N THR A 242 12.74 -4.39 -12.79
CA THR A 242 13.26 -4.09 -11.45
C THR A 242 14.79 -4.05 -11.39
N ASP A 243 15.47 -4.84 -12.20
CA ASP A 243 16.93 -4.81 -12.32
C ASP A 243 17.39 -3.45 -12.89
N LYS A 244 16.64 -2.87 -13.85
CA LYS A 244 16.90 -1.52 -14.38
C LYS A 244 16.60 -0.41 -13.38
N LEU A 245 15.54 -0.53 -12.58
CA LEU A 245 15.17 0.47 -11.58
C LEU A 245 16.18 0.57 -10.43
N ARG A 246 16.98 -0.47 -10.22
CA ARG A 246 18.01 -0.54 -9.17
C ARG A 246 19.40 -0.08 -9.63
N ALA A 247 19.62 0.01 -10.94
CA ALA A 247 20.89 0.36 -11.56
C ALA A 247 21.11 1.87 -11.54
#